data_AF-A0A2X4U6A7-F1
#
_entry.id   AF-A0A2X4U6A7-F1
#
_cell.length_a   1.000
_cell.length_b   1.000
_cell.length_c   1.000
_cell.angle_alpha   90.00
_cell.angle_beta   90.00
_cell.angle_gamma   90.00
#
_symmetry.space_group_name_H-M   'P 1'
#
loop_
_entity.id
_entity.type
_entity.pdbx_description
1 polymer ?
#
loop_
_entity_poly.entity_id
_entity_poly.type
_entity_poly.pdbx_seq_one_letter_code
_entity_poly.pdbx_strand_id
1 'polypeptide(L)'
;MVPWKYGFKGIKSIVGIKLTKERPPSTWNLAAPDEYGFYANVNPQVDHPRWSQASERVIGAGGLLNVQRQPTLMFNGYAEQVASLYRGLDLRENF
;
A
#
# COMPACT_ATOMS: atom_id res chain seq x y z
N MET A 1 -5.85 -10.68 -4.24
CA MET A 1 -5.81 -9.44 -3.42
C MET A 1 -4.64 -9.52 -2.45
N VAL A 2 -4.04 -8.39 -2.06
CA VAL A 2 -2.91 -8.33 -1.11
C VAL A 2 -3.25 -7.32 0.00
N PRO A 3 -3.84 -7.77 1.13
CA PRO A 3 -4.54 -6.86 2.05
C PRO A 3 -3.63 -5.94 2.87
N TRP A 4 -2.35 -6.25 3.01
CA TRP A 4 -1.38 -5.43 3.75
C TRP A 4 -0.67 -4.37 2.91
N LYS A 5 -1.06 -4.22 1.64
CA LYS A 5 -0.50 -3.26 0.68
C LYS A 5 -1.53 -2.24 0.25
N TYR A 6 -1.08 -1.09 -0.24
CA TYR A 6 -1.96 -0.10 -0.85
C TYR A 6 -2.71 -0.68 -2.05
N GLY A 7 -3.94 -0.20 -2.27
CA GLY A 7 -4.90 -0.81 -3.19
C GLY A 7 -4.43 -0.93 -4.64
N PHE A 8 -3.49 -0.09 -5.08
CA PHE A 8 -2.95 -0.13 -6.44
C PHE A 8 -2.13 -1.40 -6.75
N LYS A 9 -1.72 -2.16 -5.73
CA LYS A 9 -1.11 -3.49 -5.92
C LYS A 9 -2.16 -4.59 -6.18
N GLY A 10 -3.44 -4.31 -5.94
CA GLY A 10 -4.57 -5.15 -6.31
C GLY A 10 -4.96 -4.94 -7.77
N ILE A 11 -4.18 -5.52 -8.69
CA ILE A 11 -4.47 -5.45 -10.13
C ILE A 11 -5.85 -6.04 -10.46
N LYS A 12 -6.58 -5.41 -11.39
CA LYS A 12 -7.92 -5.80 -11.82
C LYS A 12 -7.86 -6.49 -13.18
N SER A 13 -8.83 -7.38 -13.44
CA SER A 13 -9.03 -8.04 -14.74
C SER A 13 -7.75 -8.66 -15.32
N ILE A 14 -7.07 -9.49 -14.53
CA ILE A 14 -5.82 -10.16 -14.92
C ILE A 14 -6.09 -11.12 -16.08
N VAL A 15 -5.38 -10.93 -17.19
CA VAL A 15 -5.45 -11.79 -18.38
C VAL A 15 -4.24 -12.72 -18.54
N GLY A 16 -3.17 -12.47 -17.79
CA GLY A 16 -1.94 -13.26 -17.86
C GLY A 16 -1.06 -13.10 -16.62
N ILE A 17 -0.36 -14.16 -16.26
CA ILE A 17 0.59 -14.20 -15.13
C ILE A 17 1.89 -14.78 -15.65
N LYS A 18 3.00 -14.06 -15.44
CA LYS A 18 4.34 -14.48 -15.85
C LYS A 18 5.28 -14.46 -14.65
N LEU A 19 6.00 -15.56 -14.45
CA LEU A 19 7.12 -15.61 -13.51
C LEU A 19 8.37 -15.06 -14.21
N THR A 20 9.09 -14.18 -13.53
CA THR A 20 10.28 -13.50 -14.06
C THR A 20 11.38 -13.53 -13.02
N LYS A 21 12.64 -13.57 -13.47
CA LYS A 21 13.81 -13.59 -12.59
C LYS A 21 14.05 -12.22 -11.94
N GLU A 22 13.91 -11.16 -12.73
CA GLU A 22 14.13 -9.79 -12.30
C GLU A 22 12.82 -9.12 -11.88
N ARG A 23 12.92 -8.07 -11.06
CA ARG A 23 11.76 -7.30 -10.60
C ARG A 23 11.02 -6.66 -11.79
N PRO A 24 9.74 -6.98 -12.04
CA PRO A 24 9.01 -6.40 -13.16
C PRO A 24 8.62 -4.93 -12.88
N PRO A 25 8.37 -4.13 -13.92
CA PRO A 25 7.83 -2.78 -13.75
C PRO A 25 6.40 -2.82 -13.16
N SER A 26 5.98 -1.73 -12.53
CA SER A 26 4.61 -1.58 -12.03
C SER A 26 4.03 -0.23 -12.43
N THR A 27 2.76 -0.22 -12.85
CA THR A 27 2.11 0.93 -13.50
C THR A 27 2.26 2.24 -12.72
N TRP A 28 1.97 2.24 -11.42
CA TRP A 28 2.03 3.46 -10.60
C TRP A 28 3.46 3.92 -10.32
N ASN A 29 4.40 3.00 -10.15
CA ASN A 29 5.82 3.34 -9.99
C ASN A 29 6.42 3.93 -11.29
N LEU A 30 5.97 3.47 -12.46
CA LEU A 30 6.37 4.08 -13.73
C LEU A 30 5.76 5.48 -13.91
N ALA A 31 4.53 5.69 -13.42
CA ALA A 31 3.81 6.95 -13.59
C ALA A 31 4.29 8.05 -12.64
N ALA A 32 4.61 7.71 -11.39
CA ALA A 32 5.13 8.63 -10.38
C ALA A 32 6.11 7.87 -9.45
N PRO A 33 7.37 7.68 -9.88
CA PRO A 33 8.35 6.87 -9.16
C PRO A 33 8.75 7.43 -7.79
N ASP A 34 8.57 8.72 -7.58
CA ASP A 34 8.78 9.47 -6.35
C ASP A 34 7.61 9.34 -5.35
N GLU A 35 6.47 8.80 -5.78
CA GLU A 35 5.26 8.69 -4.98
C GLU A 35 4.85 7.25 -4.66
N TYR A 36 5.17 6.31 -5.56
CA TYR A 36 4.72 4.92 -5.46
C TYR A 36 5.87 3.94 -5.68
N GLY A 37 6.28 3.26 -4.62
CA GLY A 37 7.30 2.23 -4.67
C GLY A 37 6.79 0.85 -5.10
N PHE A 38 7.74 -0.06 -5.24
CA PHE A 38 7.44 -1.43 -5.66
C PHE A 38 6.70 -2.23 -4.58
N TYR A 39 7.14 -2.12 -3.32
CA TYR A 39 6.60 -2.93 -2.22
C TYR A 39 5.26 -2.39 -1.72
N ALA A 40 5.11 -1.08 -1.53
CA ALA A 40 3.85 -0.41 -1.20
C ALA A 40 3.10 -1.04 -0.02
N ASN A 41 3.84 -1.40 1.04
CA ASN A 41 3.26 -1.88 2.30
C ASN A 41 2.55 -0.72 3.00
N VAL A 42 1.35 -0.95 3.55
CA VAL A 42 0.65 0.07 4.32
C VAL A 42 1.47 0.41 5.57
N ASN A 43 1.90 1.66 5.69
CA ASN A 43 2.75 2.11 6.78
C ASN A 43 2.35 3.52 7.25
N PRO A 44 1.77 3.69 8.44
CA PRO A 44 1.35 5.01 8.93
C PRO A 44 2.52 5.93 9.31
N GLN A 45 3.76 5.42 9.35
CA GLN A 45 4.97 6.18 9.70
C GLN A 45 5.70 6.73 8.46
N VAL A 46 5.22 6.42 7.26
CA VAL A 46 5.81 6.89 6.00
C VAL A 46 4.72 7.58 5.20
N ASP A 47 4.83 8.89 5.11
CA ASP A 47 3.87 9.72 4.42
C ASP A 47 4.05 9.65 2.91
N HIS A 48 2.96 9.87 2.18
CA HIS A 48 3.02 10.14 0.76
C HIS A 48 3.56 11.56 0.55
N PRO A 49 4.28 11.87 -0.55
CA PRO A 49 4.85 13.21 -0.77
C PRO A 49 3.84 14.37 -0.68
N ARG A 50 2.56 14.07 -0.92
CA ARG A 50 1.45 15.04 -0.95
C ARG A 50 0.50 14.97 0.25
N TRP A 51 0.55 13.94 1.09
CA TRP A 51 -0.36 13.81 2.24
C TRP A 51 0.15 12.80 3.28
N SER A 52 -0.28 12.97 4.53
CA SER A 52 0.05 12.02 5.58
C SER A 52 -0.74 10.70 5.46
N GLN A 53 -0.06 9.60 5.75
CA GLN A 53 -0.62 8.24 5.79
C GLN A 53 -1.02 7.81 7.21
N ALA A 54 -0.88 8.69 8.22
CA ALA A 54 -1.15 8.35 9.61
C ALA A 54 -2.65 8.09 9.91
N SER A 55 -3.56 8.62 9.10
CA SER A 55 -4.99 8.40 9.25
C SER A 55 -5.72 8.28 7.92
N GLU A 56 -6.77 7.45 7.92
CA GLU A 56 -7.57 7.12 6.75
C GLU A 56 -9.04 7.49 6.94
N ARG A 57 -9.76 7.59 5.82
CA ARG A 57 -11.21 7.80 5.79
C ARG A 57 -11.89 6.44 5.67
N VAL A 58 -12.74 6.11 6.62
CA VAL A 58 -13.54 4.87 6.59
C VAL A 58 -14.74 5.09 5.69
N ILE A 59 -14.93 4.23 4.71
CA ILE A 59 -16.12 4.22 3.86
C ILE A 59 -17.17 3.34 4.52
N GLY A 60 -18.07 3.96 5.29
CA GLY A 60 -19.15 3.29 6.03
C GLY A 60 -20.55 3.65 5.53
N ALA A 61 -21.57 3.38 6.34
CA ALA A 61 -22.97 3.64 6.00
C ALA A 61 -23.34 5.14 5.96
N GLY A 62 -22.47 6.03 6.43
CA GLY A 62 -22.64 7.47 6.34
C GLY A 62 -22.48 7.98 4.90
N GLY A 63 -23.43 8.79 4.43
CA GLY A 63 -23.33 9.46 3.13
C GLY A 63 -22.17 10.47 3.07
N LEU A 64 -22.07 11.20 1.95
CA LEU A 64 -20.98 12.14 1.63
C LEU A 64 -20.62 13.17 2.74
N LEU A 65 -21.56 13.48 3.64
CA LEU A 65 -21.39 14.46 4.71
C LEU A 65 -20.89 13.87 6.04
N ASN A 66 -20.78 12.53 6.16
CA ASN A 66 -20.35 11.88 7.39
C ASN A 66 -19.04 11.11 7.15
N VAL A 67 -17.94 11.87 7.09
CA VAL A 67 -16.59 11.32 6.91
C VAL A 67 -16.03 10.91 8.26
N GLN A 68 -16.05 9.61 8.55
CA GLN A 68 -15.34 9.05 9.69
C GLN A 68 -13.86 8.87 9.36
N ARG A 69 -12.98 9.26 10.29
CA ARG A 69 -11.54 9.00 10.20
C ARG A 69 -11.12 8.02 11.28
N GLN A 70 -10.12 7.19 10.98
CA GLN A 70 -9.46 6.33 11.95
C GLN A 70 -7.93 6.33 11.72
N PRO A 71 -7.12 6.01 12.73
CA PRO A 71 -5.69 5.79 12.54
C PRO A 71 -5.43 4.62 11.58
N THR A 72 -4.49 4.79 10.66
CA THR A 72 -4.07 3.71 9.76
C THR A 72 -3.20 2.73 10.52
N LEU A 73 -3.46 1.44 10.34
CA LEU A 73 -2.72 0.37 11.01
C LEU A 73 -1.48 -0.05 10.19
N MET A 74 -0.38 -0.38 10.87
CA MET A 74 0.80 -0.96 10.23
C MET A 74 0.43 -2.28 9.52
N PHE A 75 0.90 -2.44 8.28
CA PHE A 75 0.53 -3.56 7.40
C PHE A 75 -0.99 -3.74 7.28
N ASN A 76 -1.76 -2.66 7.43
CA ASN A 76 -3.21 -2.67 7.43
C ASN A 76 -3.81 -3.64 8.47
N GLY A 77 -3.14 -3.80 9.62
CA GLY A 77 -3.57 -4.70 10.70
C GLY A 77 -3.06 -6.14 10.58
N TYR A 78 -2.28 -6.47 9.54
CA TYR A 78 -1.75 -7.82 9.29
C TYR A 78 -0.28 -8.00 9.72
N ALA A 79 0.21 -7.16 10.64
CA ALA A 79 1.63 -7.14 11.00
C ALA A 79 2.12 -8.50 11.52
N GLU A 80 1.36 -9.18 12.37
CA GLU A 80 1.74 -10.49 12.93
C GLU A 80 1.94 -11.57 11.86
N GLN A 81 1.20 -11.47 10.75
CA GLN A 81 1.20 -12.44 9.68
C GLN A 81 2.30 -12.17 8.65
N VAL A 82 2.67 -10.90 8.42
CA VAL A 82 3.51 -10.53 7.27
C VAL A 82 4.83 -9.85 7.62
N ALA A 83 5.01 -9.37 8.85
CA ALA A 83 6.22 -8.63 9.23
C ALA A 83 7.51 -9.46 9.05
N SER A 84 7.43 -10.78 9.22
CA SER A 84 8.55 -11.69 9.02
C SER A 84 9.13 -11.65 7.60
N LEU A 85 8.29 -11.41 6.58
CA LEU A 85 8.70 -11.35 5.17
C LEU A 85 9.54 -10.12 4.84
N TYR A 86 9.49 -9.08 5.69
CA TYR A 86 10.11 -7.78 5.48
C TYR A 86 11.17 -7.45 6.53
N ARG A 87 11.56 -8.41 7.36
CA ARG A 87 12.58 -8.17 8.39
C ARG A 87 13.92 -7.81 7.74
N GLY A 88 14.49 -6.68 8.14
CA GLY A 88 15.77 -6.18 7.60
C GLY A 88 15.66 -5.42 6.27
N LEU A 89 14.45 -5.23 5.74
CA LEU A 89 14.20 -4.32 4.61
C LEU A 89 13.98 -2.90 5.13
N ASP A 90 14.61 -1.92 4.49
CA ASP A 90 14.27 -0.52 4.72
C ASP A 90 12.91 -0.22 4.08
N LEU A 91 11.91 -0.01 4.93
CA LEU A 91 10.54 0.29 4.53
C LEU A 91 10.34 1.76 4.11
N ARG A 92 11.30 2.65 4.38
CA ARG A 92 11.30 4.06 3.94
C ARG A 92 11.91 4.26 2.56
N GLU A 93 12.76 3.36 2.11
CA GLU A 93 13.28 3.40 0.73
C GLU A 93 12.36 2.69 -0.28
N ASN A 94 11.30 2.03 0.20
CA ASN A 94 10.51 1.08 -0.58
C ASN A 94 8.98 1.30 -0.50
N PHE A 95 8.53 2.48 -0.03
CA PHE A 95 7.11 2.83 0.10
C PHE A 95 6.44 3.12 -1.25
#